data_AF-A0ABD4TP73-F1
#
_entry.id   AF-A0ABD4TP73-F1
#
_cell.length_a   1.000
_cell.length_b   1.000
_cell.length_c   1.000
_cell.angle_alpha   90.00
_cell.angle_beta   90.00
_cell.angle_gamma   90.00
#
_symmetry.space_group_name_H-M   'P 1'
#
loop_
_entity.id
_entity.type
_entity.pdbx_description
1 polymer ?
#
loop_
_entity_poly.entity_id
_entity_poly.type
_entity_poly.pdbx_seq_one_letter_code
_entity_poly.pdbx_strand_id
1 'polypeptide(L)'
;MASNSAPVAAFFDLDKTIIATSSVFAFGKEFLNNGMITRQEALDLYLTKAAYMLIGQSSEKMDTTRDNLANMITGWSVEDVTAVTTETMHNVITPAIYSEARELIEAHRELGHDVIIISASANILVAPIAKELGIDMIVASEVEVVDGTLTGRITRYLKGDAKAEAIREFVAEHGYDLERSYAYSDSATDIPMLELVGNPVAVNPDRALRKHAQAEGWDVQTFKNPEPLIQMPNAKEVGIGASVIAGVTALAVAGTLLAKAIKKDKSA
;
A
#
# COMPACT_ATOMS: atom_id res chain seq x y z
N MET A 1 23.96 1.59 -34.07
CA MET A 1 23.06 0.46 -33.81
C MET A 1 22.73 0.52 -32.34
N ALA A 2 21.52 0.95 -31.97
CA ALA A 2 21.10 0.87 -30.57
C ALA A 2 21.09 -0.63 -30.20
N SER A 3 21.79 -1.01 -29.14
CA SER A 3 21.72 -2.39 -28.64
C SER A 3 20.27 -2.64 -28.25
N ASN A 4 19.60 -3.54 -28.96
CA ASN A 4 18.23 -3.95 -28.70
C ASN A 4 18.21 -4.88 -27.48
N SER A 5 18.69 -4.40 -26.33
CA SER A 5 18.62 -5.12 -25.07
C SER A 5 17.19 -5.06 -24.56
N ALA A 6 16.67 -6.20 -24.10
CA ALA A 6 15.36 -6.27 -23.48
C ALA A 6 15.20 -5.22 -22.36
N PRO A 7 14.00 -4.62 -22.21
CA PRO A 7 13.74 -3.61 -21.19
C PRO A 7 13.90 -4.18 -19.78
N VAL A 8 14.14 -3.28 -18.82
CA VAL A 8 14.32 -3.62 -17.41
C VAL A 8 13.08 -3.22 -16.64
N ALA A 9 12.57 -4.14 -15.81
CA ALA A 9 11.43 -3.90 -14.94
C ALA A 9 11.87 -3.71 -13.49
N ALA A 10 11.09 -2.92 -12.75
CA ALA A 10 11.16 -2.81 -11.30
C ALA A 10 9.79 -3.14 -10.70
N PHE A 11 9.69 -4.32 -10.10
CA PHE A 11 8.46 -4.82 -9.48
C PHE A 11 8.40 -4.42 -8.02
N PHE A 12 7.38 -3.67 -7.64
CA PHE A 12 7.18 -3.23 -6.27
C PHE A 12 5.97 -3.91 -5.66
N ASP A 13 6.15 -4.61 -4.55
CA ASP A 13 5.04 -4.85 -3.64
C ASP A 13 4.48 -3.52 -3.10
N LEU A 14 3.21 -3.52 -2.72
CA LEU A 14 2.49 -2.33 -2.30
C LEU A 14 2.47 -2.17 -0.78
N ASP A 15 1.83 -3.11 -0.09
CA ASP A 15 1.49 -3.01 1.32
C ASP A 15 2.77 -3.17 2.16
N LYS A 16 3.08 -2.22 3.03
CA LYS A 16 4.33 -2.17 3.83
C LYS A 16 5.64 -2.01 3.06
N THR A 17 5.58 -2.03 1.73
CA THR A 17 6.70 -1.78 0.82
C THR A 17 6.67 -0.35 0.27
N ILE A 18 5.66 0.00 -0.53
CA ILE A 18 5.42 1.39 -0.99
C ILE A 18 4.70 2.21 0.08
N ILE A 19 3.66 1.64 0.71
CA ILE A 19 2.87 2.30 1.76
C ILE A 19 3.20 1.70 3.13
N ALA A 20 3.32 2.50 4.17
CA ALA A 20 3.66 2.08 5.53
C ALA A 20 2.57 1.25 6.26
N THR A 21 1.48 0.90 5.58
CA THR A 21 0.34 0.17 6.12
C THR A 21 -0.21 -0.76 5.05
N SER A 22 -1.16 -1.63 5.41
CA SER A 22 -1.95 -2.33 4.39
C SER A 22 -2.97 -1.39 3.78
N SER A 23 -3.14 -1.46 2.47
CA SER A 23 -4.16 -0.75 1.69
C SER A 23 -5.58 -1.09 2.15
N VAL A 24 -5.88 -2.38 2.39
CA VAL A 24 -7.21 -2.81 2.90
C VAL A 24 -7.54 -2.12 4.23
N PHE A 25 -6.58 -2.08 5.15
CA PHE A 25 -6.78 -1.42 6.45
C PHE A 25 -6.76 0.10 6.35
N ALA A 26 -6.06 0.67 5.37
CA ALA A 26 -6.00 2.10 5.16
C ALA A 26 -7.36 2.64 4.73
N PHE A 27 -8.03 2.01 3.76
CA PHE A 27 -9.34 2.44 3.28
C PHE A 27 -10.51 2.01 4.19
N GLY A 28 -10.33 1.04 5.08
CA GLY A 28 -11.41 0.46 5.89
C GLY A 28 -12.16 1.50 6.74
N LYS A 29 -11.47 2.52 7.27
CA LYS A 29 -12.13 3.57 8.07
C LYS A 29 -13.05 4.44 7.21
N GLU A 30 -12.66 4.72 5.97
CA GLU A 30 -13.41 5.56 5.06
C GLU A 30 -14.59 4.82 4.45
N PHE A 31 -14.47 3.51 4.22
CA PHE A 31 -15.62 2.67 3.92
C PHE A 31 -16.66 2.68 5.06
N LEU A 32 -16.23 2.71 6.33
CA LEU A 32 -17.15 2.85 7.47
C LEU A 32 -17.83 4.23 7.48
N ASN A 33 -17.07 5.30 7.25
CA ASN A 33 -17.61 6.67 7.25
C ASN A 33 -18.62 6.91 6.12
N ASN A 34 -18.46 6.21 4.99
CA ASN A 34 -19.38 6.25 3.86
C ASN A 34 -20.49 5.19 3.94
N GLY A 35 -20.57 4.43 5.05
CA GLY A 35 -21.63 3.44 5.28
C GLY A 35 -21.52 2.17 4.44
N MET A 36 -20.39 1.92 3.79
CA MET A 36 -20.14 0.74 2.96
C MET A 36 -19.83 -0.50 3.79
N ILE A 37 -19.20 -0.31 4.97
CA ILE A 37 -19.09 -1.36 5.99
C ILE A 37 -19.80 -0.93 7.28
N THR A 38 -20.31 -1.92 7.99
CA THR A 38 -20.89 -1.76 9.33
C THR A 38 -19.79 -1.58 10.39
N ARG A 39 -20.17 -1.09 11.57
CA ARG A 39 -19.25 -1.01 12.73
C ARG A 39 -18.73 -2.38 13.16
N GLN A 40 -19.53 -3.44 12.97
CA GLN A 40 -19.14 -4.81 13.30
C GLN A 40 -18.07 -5.31 12.33
N GLU A 41 -18.27 -5.13 11.02
CA GLU A 41 -17.29 -5.49 10.00
C GLU A 41 -15.98 -4.70 10.16
N ALA A 42 -16.07 -3.42 10.50
CA ALA A 42 -14.90 -2.61 10.82
C ALA A 42 -14.15 -3.17 12.05
N LEU A 43 -14.86 -3.59 13.09
CA LEU A 43 -14.26 -4.23 14.27
C LEU A 43 -13.57 -5.55 13.90
N ASP A 44 -14.23 -6.40 13.11
CA ASP A 44 -13.68 -7.68 12.67
C ASP A 44 -12.41 -7.49 11.80
N LEU A 45 -12.41 -6.44 10.96
CA LEU A 45 -11.24 -6.01 10.20
C LEU A 45 -10.09 -5.61 11.14
N TYR A 46 -10.34 -4.79 12.16
CA TYR A 46 -9.30 -4.40 13.13
C TYR A 46 -8.78 -5.58 13.96
N LEU A 47 -9.65 -6.52 14.36
CA LEU A 47 -9.26 -7.74 15.07
C LEU A 47 -8.39 -8.64 14.20
N THR A 48 -8.72 -8.76 12.93
CA THR A 48 -7.92 -9.48 11.93
C THR A 48 -6.53 -8.85 11.79
N LYS A 49 -6.45 -7.52 11.69
CA LYS A 49 -5.17 -6.78 11.67
C LYS A 49 -4.33 -7.08 12.91
N ALA A 50 -4.95 -7.03 14.09
CA ALA A 50 -4.26 -7.28 15.36
C ALA A 50 -3.74 -8.72 15.45
N ALA A 51 -4.55 -9.71 15.03
CA ALA A 51 -4.14 -11.11 14.99
C ALA A 51 -2.97 -11.33 14.01
N TYR A 52 -2.99 -10.69 12.84
CA TYR A 52 -1.90 -10.72 11.87
C TYR A 52 -0.59 -10.19 12.47
N MET A 53 -0.63 -9.03 13.14
CA MET A 53 0.56 -8.43 13.75
C MET A 53 1.12 -9.21 14.94
N LEU A 54 0.27 -9.88 15.72
CA LEU A 54 0.68 -10.55 16.97
C LEU A 54 1.17 -11.98 16.78
N ILE A 55 0.53 -12.73 15.88
CA ILE A 55 0.70 -14.19 15.84
C ILE A 55 1.46 -14.62 14.58
N GLY A 56 1.41 -13.82 13.51
CA GLY A 56 1.63 -14.35 12.15
C GLY A 56 0.55 -15.39 11.83
N GLN A 57 0.16 -15.56 10.57
CA GLN A 57 -0.87 -16.56 10.24
C GLN A 57 -0.34 -17.70 9.38
N SER A 58 -0.78 -18.91 9.69
CA SER A 58 -0.70 -20.06 8.79
C SER A 58 -1.51 -19.79 7.52
N SER A 59 -1.19 -20.49 6.43
CA SER A 59 -1.87 -20.35 5.14
C SER A 59 -3.40 -20.43 5.24
N GLU A 60 -3.92 -21.41 5.99
CA GLU A 60 -5.35 -21.71 6.10
C GLU A 60 -6.19 -20.56 6.70
N LYS A 61 -5.73 -19.94 7.80
CA LYS A 61 -6.45 -18.79 8.39
C LYS A 61 -6.38 -17.53 7.53
N MET A 62 -5.35 -17.44 6.69
CA MET A 62 -5.18 -16.32 5.76
C MET A 62 -6.13 -16.44 4.56
N ASP A 63 -6.49 -17.65 4.14
CA ASP A 63 -7.51 -17.88 3.11
C ASP A 63 -8.92 -17.59 3.66
N THR A 64 -9.22 -17.99 4.90
CA THR A 64 -10.47 -17.60 5.57
C THR A 64 -10.59 -16.08 5.71
N THR A 65 -9.50 -15.40 6.06
CA THR A 65 -9.45 -13.94 6.18
C THR A 65 -9.78 -13.27 4.85
N ARG A 66 -9.15 -13.75 3.77
CA ARG A 66 -9.44 -13.31 2.41
C ARG A 66 -10.91 -13.50 2.07
N ASP A 67 -11.49 -14.67 2.29
CA ASP A 67 -12.88 -14.95 1.95
C ASP A 67 -13.85 -14.04 2.72
N ASN A 68 -13.55 -13.75 3.99
CA ASN A 68 -14.33 -12.79 4.79
C ASN A 68 -14.26 -11.36 4.21
N LEU A 69 -13.06 -10.91 3.81
CA LEU A 69 -12.90 -9.61 3.17
C LEU A 69 -13.60 -9.55 1.80
N ALA A 70 -13.57 -10.66 1.06
CA ALA A 70 -14.23 -10.78 -0.23
C ALA A 70 -15.76 -10.72 -0.10
N ASN A 71 -16.31 -11.39 0.91
CA ASN A 71 -17.74 -11.35 1.20
C ASN A 71 -18.21 -9.96 1.66
N MET A 72 -17.36 -9.20 2.34
CA MET A 72 -17.67 -7.86 2.84
C MET A 72 -17.91 -6.84 1.72
N ILE A 73 -17.25 -7.03 0.57
CA ILE A 73 -17.37 -6.12 -0.59
C ILE A 73 -18.47 -6.54 -1.56
N THR A 74 -19.15 -7.66 -1.32
CA THR A 74 -20.22 -8.17 -2.19
C THR A 74 -21.37 -7.17 -2.26
N GLY A 75 -21.78 -6.82 -3.49
CA GLY A 75 -22.87 -5.90 -3.74
C GLY A 75 -22.45 -4.42 -3.78
N TRP A 76 -21.17 -4.12 -3.57
CA TRP A 76 -20.68 -2.74 -3.71
C TRP A 76 -20.59 -2.35 -5.18
N SER A 77 -21.05 -1.13 -5.50
CA SER A 77 -20.83 -0.53 -6.81
C SER A 77 -19.35 -0.21 -6.99
N VAL A 78 -18.78 -0.54 -8.15
CA VAL A 78 -17.42 -0.15 -8.52
C VAL A 78 -17.27 1.37 -8.52
N GLU A 79 -18.33 2.11 -8.89
CA GLU A 79 -18.35 3.57 -8.88
C GLU A 79 -18.18 4.11 -7.45
N ASP A 80 -18.95 3.60 -6.48
CA ASP A 80 -18.87 4.02 -5.08
C ASP A 80 -17.49 3.73 -4.47
N VAL A 81 -16.94 2.53 -4.73
CA VAL A 81 -15.59 2.18 -4.25
C VAL A 81 -14.55 3.10 -4.87
N THR A 82 -14.66 3.39 -6.16
CA THR A 82 -13.73 4.28 -6.87
C THR A 82 -13.82 5.71 -6.33
N ALA A 83 -15.03 6.20 -6.06
CA ALA A 83 -15.25 7.51 -5.47
C ALA A 83 -14.62 7.61 -4.08
N VAL A 84 -14.93 6.66 -3.19
CA VAL A 84 -14.40 6.66 -1.81
C VAL A 84 -12.88 6.52 -1.81
N THR A 85 -12.32 5.60 -2.60
CA THR A 85 -10.86 5.41 -2.65
C THR A 85 -10.16 6.65 -3.20
N THR A 86 -10.70 7.30 -4.25
CA THR A 86 -10.15 8.54 -4.82
C THR A 86 -10.18 9.70 -3.82
N GLU A 87 -11.31 9.92 -3.13
CA GLU A 87 -11.42 10.99 -2.12
C GLU A 87 -10.51 10.77 -0.92
N THR A 88 -10.23 9.50 -0.61
CA THR A 88 -9.40 9.09 0.53
C THR A 88 -7.89 9.18 0.24
N MET A 89 -7.50 9.28 -1.04
CA MET A 89 -6.10 9.28 -1.46
C MET A 89 -5.25 10.33 -0.76
N HIS A 90 -5.68 11.60 -0.75
CA HIS A 90 -4.87 12.68 -0.19
C HIS A 90 -4.81 12.67 1.34
N ASN A 91 -5.87 12.22 2.01
CA ASN A 91 -5.99 12.32 3.47
C ASN A 91 -5.42 11.11 4.21
N VAL A 92 -5.37 9.94 3.57
CA VAL A 92 -5.06 8.67 4.25
C VAL A 92 -3.92 7.92 3.59
N ILE A 93 -3.94 7.80 2.26
CA ILE A 93 -2.95 6.98 1.55
C ILE A 93 -1.68 7.75 1.28
N THR A 94 -1.81 8.96 0.74
CA THR A 94 -0.70 9.85 0.43
C THR A 94 0.26 10.01 1.61
N PRO A 95 -0.20 10.34 2.84
CA PRO A 95 0.70 10.45 4.00
C PRO A 95 1.30 9.13 4.46
N ALA A 96 0.78 8.00 3.99
CA ALA A 96 1.29 6.67 4.32
C ALA A 96 2.31 6.17 3.29
N ILE A 97 2.48 6.81 2.13
CA ILE A 97 3.50 6.43 1.15
C ILE A 97 4.87 6.80 1.70
N TYR A 98 5.82 5.85 1.67
CA TYR A 98 7.21 6.14 2.01
C TYR A 98 7.81 7.11 0.98
N SER A 99 8.38 8.21 1.45
CA SER A 99 9.16 9.12 0.61
C SER A 99 10.30 8.38 -0.08
N GLU A 100 10.94 7.44 0.63
CA GLU A 100 12.01 6.61 0.08
C GLU A 100 11.52 5.72 -1.07
N ALA A 101 10.27 5.23 -1.02
CA ALA A 101 9.69 4.48 -2.13
C ALA A 101 9.48 5.37 -3.36
N ARG A 102 9.08 6.64 -3.17
CA ARG A 102 8.94 7.61 -4.28
C ARG A 102 10.28 7.94 -4.93
N GLU A 103 11.29 8.21 -4.12
CA GLU A 103 12.65 8.48 -4.59
C GLU A 103 13.18 7.29 -5.40
N LEU A 104 12.94 6.07 -4.92
CA LEU A 104 13.36 4.86 -5.61
C LEU A 104 12.60 4.65 -6.93
N ILE A 105 11.27 4.83 -6.94
CA ILE A 105 10.46 4.79 -8.16
C ILE A 105 10.97 5.78 -9.21
N GLU A 106 11.29 7.01 -8.79
CA GLU A 106 11.80 8.04 -9.71
C GLU A 106 13.20 7.68 -10.21
N ALA A 107 14.07 7.17 -9.35
CA ALA A 107 15.40 6.70 -9.76
C ALA A 107 15.32 5.58 -10.82
N HIS A 108 14.35 4.65 -10.72
CA HIS A 108 14.11 3.66 -11.76
C HIS A 108 13.70 4.29 -13.09
N ARG A 109 12.81 5.29 -13.06
CA ARG A 109 12.37 6.01 -14.28
C ARG A 109 13.51 6.78 -14.93
N GLU A 110 14.35 7.43 -14.15
CA GLU A 110 15.54 8.14 -14.65
C GLU A 110 16.53 7.19 -15.35
N LEU A 111 16.58 5.93 -14.93
CA LEU A 111 17.36 4.87 -15.58
C LEU A 111 16.67 4.26 -16.81
N GLY A 112 15.44 4.68 -17.13
CA GLY A 112 14.64 4.14 -18.22
C GLY A 112 14.05 2.75 -17.91
N HIS A 113 13.93 2.40 -16.62
CA HIS A 113 13.27 1.18 -16.19
C HIS A 113 11.76 1.38 -16.14
N ASP A 114 11.03 0.33 -16.49
CA ASP A 114 9.58 0.28 -16.32
C ASP A 114 9.25 -0.07 -14.87
N VAL A 115 8.37 0.71 -14.25
CA VAL A 115 7.93 0.50 -12.86
C VAL A 115 6.58 -0.18 -12.86
N ILE A 116 6.48 -1.29 -12.11
CA ILE A 116 5.26 -2.11 -12.02
C ILE A 116 4.92 -2.34 -10.56
N ILE A 117 3.66 -2.10 -10.18
CA ILE A 117 3.15 -2.53 -8.86
C ILE A 117 2.65 -3.96 -8.96
N ILE A 118 3.11 -4.84 -8.07
CA ILE A 118 2.61 -6.20 -7.92
C ILE A 118 2.04 -6.45 -6.53
N SER A 119 0.73 -6.70 -6.41
CA SER A 119 0.06 -6.68 -5.10
C SER A 119 -0.94 -7.82 -4.90
N ALA A 120 -0.99 -8.34 -3.67
CA ALA A 120 -2.04 -9.24 -3.23
C ALA A 120 -3.39 -8.52 -3.03
N SER A 121 -3.39 -7.19 -2.89
CA SER A 121 -4.60 -6.38 -2.79
C SER A 121 -5.36 -6.32 -4.11
N ALA A 122 -6.68 -6.11 -4.01
CA ALA A 122 -7.55 -6.01 -5.18
C ALA A 122 -7.20 -4.80 -6.05
N ASN A 123 -7.22 -4.96 -7.37
CA ASN A 123 -6.89 -3.90 -8.33
C ASN A 123 -7.61 -2.57 -8.06
N ILE A 124 -8.89 -2.61 -7.64
CA ILE A 124 -9.69 -1.42 -7.33
C ILE A 124 -9.11 -0.57 -6.18
N LEU A 125 -8.32 -1.18 -5.28
CA LEU A 125 -7.61 -0.47 -4.20
C LEU A 125 -6.21 -0.04 -4.62
N VAL A 126 -5.58 -0.76 -5.54
CA VAL A 126 -4.20 -0.51 -6.01
C VAL A 126 -4.16 0.61 -7.05
N ALA A 127 -5.10 0.59 -8.00
CA ALA A 127 -5.20 1.56 -9.10
C ALA A 127 -5.13 3.04 -8.69
N PRO A 128 -5.87 3.52 -7.66
CA PRO A 128 -5.77 4.93 -7.27
C PRO A 128 -4.39 5.29 -6.68
N ILE A 129 -3.71 4.33 -6.04
CA ILE A 129 -2.35 4.52 -5.50
C ILE A 129 -1.32 4.57 -6.61
N ALA A 130 -1.43 3.66 -7.59
CA ALA A 130 -0.59 3.65 -8.77
C ALA A 130 -0.71 4.97 -9.55
N LYS A 131 -1.94 5.48 -9.73
CA LYS A 131 -2.22 6.77 -10.34
C LYS A 131 -1.55 7.93 -9.59
N GLU A 132 -1.62 7.94 -8.26
CA GLU A 132 -0.95 8.95 -7.41
C GLU A 132 0.59 8.90 -7.51
N LEU A 133 1.14 7.75 -7.91
CA LEU A 133 2.58 7.57 -8.14
C LEU A 133 2.97 7.77 -9.62
N GLY A 134 1.99 7.97 -10.52
CA GLY A 134 2.21 8.00 -11.97
C GLY A 134 2.64 6.66 -12.56
N ILE A 135 2.27 5.54 -11.92
CA ILE A 135 2.61 4.19 -12.35
C ILE A 135 1.43 3.63 -13.15
N ASP A 136 1.66 3.30 -14.42
CA ASP A 136 0.61 2.82 -15.33
C ASP A 136 0.43 1.30 -15.32
N MET A 137 1.47 0.55 -14.91
CA MET A 137 1.46 -0.91 -14.95
C MET A 137 1.23 -1.51 -13.56
N ILE A 138 0.18 -2.33 -13.45
CA ILE A 138 -0.24 -2.97 -12.21
C ILE A 138 -0.54 -4.44 -12.48
N VAL A 139 -0.05 -5.31 -11.60
CA VAL A 139 -0.36 -6.73 -11.55
C VAL A 139 -0.95 -7.00 -10.15
N ALA A 140 -2.28 -7.00 -10.05
CA ALA A 140 -2.99 -7.05 -8.76
C ALA A 140 -4.00 -8.21 -8.70
N SER A 141 -4.47 -8.55 -7.50
CA SER A 141 -5.58 -9.51 -7.36
C SER A 141 -6.85 -8.97 -8.03
N GLU A 142 -7.63 -9.87 -8.63
CA GLU A 142 -8.82 -9.52 -9.41
C GLU A 142 -10.07 -9.99 -8.70
N VAL A 143 -11.04 -9.08 -8.55
CA VAL A 143 -12.38 -9.38 -8.04
C VAL A 143 -13.35 -9.28 -9.22
N GLU A 144 -14.22 -10.27 -9.34
CA GLU A 144 -15.24 -10.31 -10.38
C GLU A 144 -16.23 -9.16 -10.22
N VAL A 145 -16.52 -8.53 -11.36
CA VAL A 145 -17.49 -7.44 -11.49
C VAL A 145 -18.57 -7.89 -12.47
N VAL A 146 -19.82 -7.77 -12.06
CA VAL A 146 -21.00 -8.03 -12.91
C VAL A 146 -21.90 -6.80 -12.83
N ASP A 147 -22.27 -6.25 -13.98
CA ASP A 147 -23.13 -5.07 -14.09
C ASP A 147 -22.67 -3.88 -13.19
N GLY A 148 -21.37 -3.65 -13.15
CA GLY A 148 -20.76 -2.57 -12.36
C GLY A 148 -20.70 -2.83 -10.85
N THR A 149 -21.01 -4.05 -10.40
CA THR A 149 -21.07 -4.43 -8.98
C THR A 149 -20.08 -5.53 -8.66
N LEU A 150 -19.40 -5.43 -7.51
CA LEU A 150 -18.49 -6.45 -7.01
C LEU A 150 -19.28 -7.69 -6.55
N THR A 151 -18.93 -8.88 -7.07
CA THR A 151 -19.62 -10.13 -6.67
C THR A 151 -19.03 -10.76 -5.41
N GLY A 152 -17.88 -10.26 -4.95
CA GLY A 152 -17.08 -10.86 -3.88
C GLY A 152 -16.29 -12.09 -4.33
N ARG A 153 -16.47 -12.58 -5.56
CA ARG A 153 -15.67 -13.69 -6.09
C ARG A 153 -14.32 -13.17 -6.56
N ILE A 154 -13.25 -13.69 -5.99
CA ILE A 154 -11.90 -13.32 -6.40
C ILE A 154 -11.42 -14.30 -7.47
N THR A 155 -11.27 -13.81 -8.71
CA THR A 155 -10.90 -14.61 -9.89
C THR A 155 -9.41 -14.89 -9.98
N ARG A 156 -8.60 -14.00 -9.43
CA ARG A 156 -7.14 -14.13 -9.37
C ARG A 156 -6.61 -13.63 -8.03
N TYR A 157 -5.82 -14.45 -7.33
CA TYR A 157 -5.19 -14.07 -6.06
C TYR A 157 -3.68 -14.07 -6.16
N LEU A 158 -3.07 -12.90 -6.02
CA LEU A 158 -1.63 -12.73 -6.15
C LEU A 158 -0.92 -12.77 -4.80
N LYS A 159 -0.85 -13.97 -4.21
CA LYS A 159 -0.14 -14.22 -2.95
C LYS A 159 0.90 -15.31 -3.13
N GLY A 160 2.11 -15.05 -2.63
CA GLY A 160 3.21 -16.01 -2.68
C GLY A 160 3.58 -16.41 -4.09
N ASP A 161 3.64 -17.71 -4.36
CA ASP A 161 3.97 -18.27 -5.68
C ASP A 161 3.12 -17.68 -6.82
N ALA A 162 1.88 -17.27 -6.55
CA ALA A 162 1.02 -16.67 -7.56
C ALA A 162 1.53 -15.29 -8.04
N LYS A 163 2.27 -14.54 -7.22
CA LYS A 163 2.96 -13.31 -7.68
C LYS A 163 4.10 -13.66 -8.65
N ALA A 164 4.88 -14.68 -8.32
CA ALA A 164 5.98 -15.13 -9.16
C ALA A 164 5.45 -15.60 -10.53
N GLU A 165 4.37 -16.39 -10.55
CA GLU A 165 3.72 -16.81 -11.80
C GLU A 165 3.19 -15.61 -12.60
N ALA A 166 2.54 -14.65 -11.94
CA ALA A 166 2.05 -13.45 -12.59
C ALA A 166 3.17 -12.61 -13.22
N ILE A 167 4.35 -12.52 -12.60
CA ILE A 167 5.52 -11.89 -13.21
C ILE A 167 5.98 -12.66 -14.44
N ARG A 168 6.04 -14.01 -14.39
CA ARG A 168 6.43 -14.81 -15.56
C ARG A 168 5.49 -14.59 -16.74
N GLU A 169 4.19 -14.58 -16.51
CA GLU A 169 3.17 -14.27 -17.52
C GLU A 169 3.36 -12.85 -18.07
N PHE A 170 3.51 -11.86 -17.19
CA PHE A 170 3.67 -10.46 -17.57
C PHE A 170 4.94 -10.24 -18.40
N VAL A 171 6.05 -10.87 -18.02
CA VAL A 171 7.33 -10.83 -18.74
C VAL A 171 7.22 -11.52 -20.09
N ALA A 172 6.48 -12.63 -20.19
CA ALA A 172 6.27 -13.31 -21.48
C ALA A 172 5.51 -12.43 -22.48
N GLU A 173 4.62 -11.57 -22.00
CA GLU A 173 3.88 -10.61 -22.84
C GLU A 173 4.71 -9.37 -23.22
N HIS A 174 5.52 -8.83 -22.29
CA HIS A 174 6.19 -7.54 -22.46
C HIS A 174 7.68 -7.64 -22.81
N GLY A 175 8.31 -8.80 -22.63
CA GLY A 175 9.68 -9.07 -23.06
C GLY A 175 10.79 -8.52 -22.14
N TYR A 176 10.54 -8.41 -20.83
CA TYR A 176 11.54 -7.89 -19.86
C TYR A 176 12.71 -8.85 -19.60
N ASP A 177 13.87 -8.27 -19.32
CA ASP A 177 15.06 -8.99 -18.87
C ASP A 177 15.05 -9.14 -17.35
N LEU A 178 14.66 -10.32 -16.85
CA LEU A 178 14.59 -10.57 -15.41
C LEU A 178 15.95 -10.55 -14.70
N GLU A 179 17.03 -10.96 -15.37
CA GLU A 179 18.38 -10.92 -14.77
C GLU A 179 18.85 -9.48 -14.51
N ARG A 180 18.34 -8.51 -15.28
CA ARG A 180 18.61 -7.09 -15.07
C ARG A 180 17.51 -6.37 -14.28
N SER A 181 16.39 -7.03 -14.02
CA SER A 181 15.24 -6.46 -13.33
C SER A 181 15.40 -6.47 -11.81
N TYR A 182 14.49 -5.76 -11.15
CA TYR A 182 14.47 -5.52 -9.71
C TYR A 182 13.13 -5.93 -9.12
N ALA A 183 13.15 -6.33 -7.85
CA ALA A 183 11.93 -6.62 -7.10
C ALA A 183 12.08 -6.20 -5.64
N TYR A 184 11.02 -5.61 -5.09
CA TYR A 184 10.98 -5.02 -3.75
C TYR A 184 9.80 -5.59 -2.94
N SER A 185 10.04 -6.11 -1.74
CA SER A 185 8.98 -6.58 -0.84
C SER A 185 9.40 -6.61 0.64
N ASP A 186 8.42 -6.52 1.54
CA ASP A 186 8.60 -6.66 3.00
C ASP A 186 8.37 -8.09 3.52
N SER A 187 7.74 -8.97 2.73
CA SER A 187 7.24 -10.24 3.25
C SER A 187 7.96 -11.46 2.71
N ALA A 188 8.18 -12.44 3.59
CA ALA A 188 8.71 -13.75 3.21
C ALA A 188 7.80 -14.53 2.26
N THR A 189 6.51 -14.18 2.17
CA THR A 189 5.63 -14.78 1.16
C THR A 189 6.12 -14.49 -0.25
N ASP A 190 6.78 -13.35 -0.47
CA ASP A 190 7.18 -12.89 -1.80
C ASP A 190 8.61 -13.33 -2.18
N ILE A 191 9.26 -14.18 -1.38
CA ILE A 191 10.56 -14.80 -1.73
C ILE A 191 10.54 -15.41 -3.13
N PRO A 192 9.53 -16.20 -3.55
CA PRO A 192 9.49 -16.76 -4.89
C PRO A 192 9.50 -15.72 -6.01
N MET A 193 8.93 -14.53 -5.76
CA MET A 193 8.98 -13.40 -6.71
C MET A 193 10.36 -12.73 -6.70
N LEU A 194 10.95 -12.51 -5.51
CA LEU A 194 12.28 -11.91 -5.36
C LEU A 194 13.36 -12.80 -6.02
N GLU A 195 13.25 -14.12 -5.90
CA GLU A 195 14.16 -15.08 -6.55
C GLU A 195 14.10 -15.06 -8.09
N LEU A 196 13.08 -14.44 -8.71
CA LEU A 196 12.98 -14.37 -10.17
C LEU A 196 13.92 -13.35 -10.80
N VAL A 197 14.31 -12.31 -10.07
CA VAL A 197 15.04 -11.16 -10.61
C VAL A 197 16.50 -11.22 -10.23
N GLY A 198 17.36 -10.56 -11.01
CA GLY A 198 18.78 -10.45 -10.67
C GLY A 198 19.08 -9.46 -9.54
N ASN A 199 18.16 -8.54 -9.23
CA ASN A 199 18.34 -7.52 -8.21
C ASN A 199 17.20 -7.53 -7.16
N PRO A 200 17.13 -8.56 -6.30
CA PRO A 200 16.15 -8.62 -5.22
C PRO A 200 16.52 -7.69 -4.07
N VAL A 201 15.52 -6.97 -3.54
CA VAL A 201 15.69 -6.05 -2.42
C VAL A 201 14.60 -6.27 -1.37
N ALA A 202 15.02 -6.57 -0.15
CA ALA A 202 14.12 -6.71 0.99
C ALA A 202 13.90 -5.34 1.66
N VAL A 203 12.69 -4.81 1.59
CA VAL A 203 12.34 -3.49 2.14
C VAL A 203 11.60 -3.67 3.45
N ASN A 204 12.09 -3.11 4.56
CA ASN A 204 11.47 -3.25 5.87
C ASN A 204 11.11 -4.72 6.25
N PRO A 205 11.98 -5.71 5.98
CA PRO A 205 11.53 -7.10 5.92
C PRO A 205 11.03 -7.65 7.26
N ASP A 206 10.06 -8.56 7.16
CA ASP A 206 9.69 -9.44 8.26
C ASP A 206 10.90 -10.30 8.71
N ARG A 207 10.74 -11.01 9.83
CA ARG A 207 11.84 -11.80 10.39
C ARG A 207 12.32 -12.91 9.45
N ALA A 208 11.40 -13.55 8.72
CA ALA A 208 11.72 -14.66 7.85
C ALA A 208 12.41 -14.17 6.58
N LEU A 209 11.91 -13.10 5.96
CA LEU A 209 12.54 -12.48 4.78
C LEU A 209 13.91 -11.92 5.14
N ARG A 210 14.06 -11.25 6.30
CA ARG A 210 15.36 -10.76 6.75
C ARG A 210 16.39 -11.88 6.87
N LYS A 211 15.99 -13.04 7.41
CA LYS A 211 16.87 -14.21 7.55
C LYS A 211 17.27 -14.76 6.17
N HIS A 212 16.31 -14.85 5.24
CA HIS A 212 16.56 -15.33 3.89
C HIS A 212 17.48 -14.37 3.12
N ALA A 213 17.18 -13.07 3.12
CA ALA A 213 18.01 -12.03 2.50
C ALA A 213 19.46 -12.05 3.00
N GLN A 214 19.68 -12.26 4.30
CA GLN A 214 21.02 -12.41 4.87
C GLN A 214 21.74 -13.68 4.41
N ALA A 215 21.01 -14.77 4.18
CA ALA A 215 21.58 -16.05 3.72
C ALA A 215 21.99 -15.98 2.24
N GLU A 216 21.15 -15.34 1.42
CA GLU A 216 21.35 -15.22 -0.04
C GLU A 216 22.12 -13.95 -0.45
N GLY A 217 22.47 -13.08 0.51
CA GLY A 217 23.22 -11.84 0.26
C GLY A 217 22.42 -10.75 -0.45
N TRP A 218 21.09 -10.75 -0.32
CA TRP A 218 20.22 -9.72 -0.90
C TRP A 218 20.35 -8.38 -0.18
N ASP A 219 20.11 -7.29 -0.92
CA ASP A 219 20.08 -5.96 -0.32
C ASP A 219 18.90 -5.82 0.65
N VAL A 220 19.13 -5.11 1.74
CA VAL A 220 18.11 -4.85 2.77
C VAL A 220 18.01 -3.36 3.01
N GLN A 221 16.87 -2.79 2.64
CA GLN A 221 16.58 -1.37 2.81
C GLN A 221 15.59 -1.14 3.95
N THR A 222 15.71 0.02 4.60
CA THR A 222 14.81 0.41 5.68
C THR A 222 14.20 1.77 5.37
N PHE A 223 12.89 1.80 5.09
CA PHE A 223 12.13 3.03 4.89
C PHE A 223 11.46 3.44 6.21
N LYS A 224 11.55 4.73 6.53
CA LYS A 224 11.13 5.28 7.84
C LYS A 224 10.24 6.50 7.71
N ASN A 225 10.18 7.15 6.54
CA ASN A 225 9.56 8.45 6.37
C ASN A 225 8.28 8.36 5.52
N PRO A 226 7.13 7.99 6.11
CA PRO A 226 5.84 8.17 5.45
C PRO A 226 5.55 9.69 5.36
N GLU A 227 5.45 10.22 4.15
CA GLU A 227 5.33 11.66 3.91
C GLU A 227 4.05 12.05 3.16
N PRO A 228 3.33 13.12 3.56
CA PRO A 228 2.27 13.69 2.76
C PRO A 228 2.83 14.45 1.54
N LEU A 229 2.18 14.31 0.39
CA LEU A 229 2.57 14.93 -0.90
C LEU A 229 2.36 16.44 -0.99
N ILE A 230 1.89 17.08 0.08
CA ILE A 230 1.77 18.54 0.13
C ILE A 230 2.63 19.02 1.28
N GLN A 231 3.84 19.49 0.97
CA GLN A 231 4.53 20.41 1.86
C GLN A 231 3.72 21.71 1.88
N MET A 232 3.00 21.97 2.97
CA MET A 232 2.42 23.29 3.17
C MET A 232 3.57 24.31 3.14
N PRO A 233 3.42 25.44 2.43
CA PRO A 233 4.46 26.47 2.40
C PRO A 233 4.83 26.85 3.83
N ASN A 234 6.12 27.04 4.07
CA ASN A 234 6.63 27.35 5.41
C ASN A 234 5.95 28.64 5.91
N ALA A 235 5.77 28.82 7.23
CA ALA A 235 5.15 30.03 7.77
C ALA A 235 5.91 31.33 7.38
N LYS A 236 7.14 31.20 6.88
CA LYS A 236 7.93 32.28 6.28
C LYS A 236 7.55 32.63 4.83
N GLU A 237 6.95 31.71 4.09
CA GLU A 237 6.52 31.87 2.68
C GLU A 237 5.05 32.28 2.58
N VAL A 238 4.24 32.00 3.62
CA VAL A 238 2.88 32.55 3.75
C VAL A 238 2.97 33.99 4.27
N GLY A 239 3.50 34.86 3.42
CA GLY A 239 3.45 36.30 3.61
C GLY A 239 2.01 36.78 3.66
N ILE A 240 1.57 37.22 4.85
CA ILE A 240 0.49 38.20 5.11
C ILE A 240 -0.67 38.14 4.11
N GLY A 241 -1.58 37.18 4.26
CA GLY A 241 -2.82 37.22 3.48
C GLY A 241 -3.62 35.93 3.34
N ALA A 242 -3.83 35.16 4.40
CA ALA A 242 -4.84 34.09 4.37
C ALA A 242 -5.42 33.83 5.77
N SER A 243 -6.49 34.56 6.08
CA SER A 243 -7.32 34.50 7.28
C SER A 243 -8.09 33.16 7.48
N VAL A 244 -7.59 32.04 6.95
CA VAL A 244 -8.23 30.73 7.04
C VAL A 244 -7.65 29.86 8.16
N ILE A 245 -6.49 30.21 8.73
CA ILE A 245 -5.80 29.38 9.74
C ILE A 245 -6.42 29.45 11.15
N ALA A 246 -7.31 30.42 11.41
CA ALA A 246 -7.86 30.63 12.76
C ALA A 246 -8.70 29.45 13.32
N GLY A 247 -9.16 28.53 12.47
CA GLY A 247 -9.97 27.38 12.91
C GLY A 247 -9.19 26.26 13.60
N VAL A 248 -7.94 25.99 13.17
CA VAL A 248 -7.17 24.83 13.65
C VAL A 248 -6.39 25.17 14.93
N THR A 249 -5.92 26.41 15.08
CA THR A 249 -5.20 26.85 16.29
C THR A 249 -6.12 26.98 17.51
N ALA A 250 -7.39 27.33 17.33
CA ALA A 250 -8.35 27.47 18.44
C ALA A 250 -8.61 26.12 19.15
N LEU A 251 -8.64 25.01 18.41
CA LEU A 251 -8.88 23.67 18.97
C LEU A 251 -7.68 23.13 19.76
N ALA A 252 -6.46 23.40 19.31
CA ALA A 252 -5.24 22.98 20.01
C ALA A 252 -5.04 23.73 21.35
N VAL A 253 -5.39 25.02 21.40
CA VAL A 253 -5.29 25.83 22.63
C VAL A 253 -6.39 25.45 23.64
N ALA A 254 -7.61 25.18 23.17
CA ALA A 254 -8.69 24.72 24.06
C ALA A 254 -8.38 23.35 24.69
N GLY A 255 -7.85 22.40 23.90
CA GLY A 255 -7.49 21.07 24.40
C GLY A 255 -6.35 21.08 25.43
N THR A 256 -5.35 21.94 25.24
CA THR A 256 -4.22 22.06 26.19
C THR A 256 -4.60 22.77 27.49
N LEU A 257 -5.54 23.73 27.46
CA LEU A 257 -6.06 24.37 28.67
C LEU A 257 -6.98 23.43 29.47
N LEU A 258 -7.83 22.64 28.80
CA LEU A 258 -8.65 21.62 29.47
C LEU A 258 -7.78 20.53 30.15
N ALA A 259 -6.74 20.05 29.45
CA ALA A 259 -5.85 19.03 30.00
C ALA A 259 -5.08 19.52 31.25
N LYS A 260 -4.70 20.80 31.29
CA LYS A 260 -4.06 21.41 32.47
C LYS A 260 -5.02 21.60 33.64
N ALA A 261 -6.29 21.93 33.39
CA ALA A 261 -7.30 22.05 34.44
C ALA A 261 -7.58 20.71 35.12
N ILE A 262 -7.74 19.64 34.33
CA ILE A 262 -8.03 18.28 34.84
C ILE A 262 -6.84 17.70 35.63
N LYS A 263 -5.61 18.04 35.26
CA LYS A 263 -4.41 17.54 35.96
C LYS A 263 -4.20 18.22 37.32
N LYS A 264 -4.69 19.45 37.51
CA LYS A 264 -4.59 20.21 38.76
C LYS A 264 -5.55 19.71 39.85
N ASP A 265 -6.73 19.21 39.44
CA ASP A 265 -7.74 18.64 40.35
C ASP A 265 -7.40 17.23 40.87
N LYS A 266 -6.50 16.49 40.21
CA LYS A 266 -6.06 15.16 40.65
C LYS A 266 -4.83 15.17 41.56
N SER A 267 -4.28 16.36 41.84
CA SER A 267 -3.10 16.56 42.68
C SER A 267 -3.38 17.37 43.95
N ALA A 268 -4.65 17.48 44.35
CA ALA A 268 -5.11 18.11 45.58
C ALA A 268 -5.79 17.08 46.49
#